data_AF-A0A946QWH7-F1
#
_entry.id   AF-A0A946QWH7-F1
#
_cell.length_a   1.000
_cell.length_b   1.000
_cell.length_c   1.000
_cell.angle_alpha   90.00
_cell.angle_beta   90.00
_cell.angle_gamma   90.00
#
_symmetry.space_group_name_H-M   'P 1'
#
loop_
_entity.id
_entity.type
_entity.pdbx_description
1 polymer ?
#
loop_
_entity_poly.entity_id
_entity_poly.type
_entity_poly.pdbx_seq_one_letter_code
_entity_poly.pdbx_strand_id
1 'polypeptide(L)' 'MDNNIKYYLEDLQVGMKSSTTSVITANMIDVFAEITGDNNPIHVNAEFAASTQFGQR' A
#
# COMPACT_ATOMS: atom_id res chain seq x y z
N MET A 1 14.35 15.81 10.71
CA MET A 1 13.87 15.74 12.10
C MET A 1 13.03 14.48 12.18
N ASP A 2 13.66 13.34 12.50
CA ASP A 2 12.94 12.08 12.63
C ASP A 2 12.10 12.13 13.91
N ASN A 3 10.79 12.32 13.74
CA ASN A 3 9.84 12.32 14.85
C ASN A 3 9.49 10.87 15.19
N ASN A 4 10.49 10.10 15.62
CA ASN A 4 10.31 8.71 16.00
C ASN A 4 9.76 8.65 17.44
N ILE A 5 8.46 8.99 17.57
CA ILE A 5 7.78 9.01 18.86
C ILE A 5 7.57 7.57 19.32
N LYS A 6 8.27 7.18 20.37
CA LYS A 6 8.06 5.91 21.07
C LYS A 6 7.04 6.13 22.17
N TYR A 7 5.99 5.33 22.18
CA TYR A 7 5.01 5.28 23.24
C TYR A 7 5.25 4.02 24.08
N TYR A 8 5.21 4.14 25.40
CA TYR A 8 4.96 3.03 26.30
C TYR A 8 3.46 2.73 26.33
N LEU A 9 3.08 1.58 26.89
CA LEU A 9 1.67 1.18 26.95
C LEU A 9 0.84 2.20 27.76
N GLU A 10 1.43 2.75 28.81
CA GLU A 10 0.82 3.71 29.74
C GLU A 10 0.60 5.09 29.09
N ASP A 11 1.28 5.37 27.98
CA ASP A 11 1.11 6.62 27.22
C ASP A 11 -0.10 6.55 26.26
N LEU A 12 -0.62 5.34 25.99
CA LEU A 12 -1.74 5.13 25.06
C LEU A 12 -3.08 5.41 25.75
N GLN A 13 -3.90 6.23 25.10
CA GLN A 13 -5.22 6.63 25.59
C GLN A 13 -6.29 6.38 24.53
N VAL A 14 -7.50 6.05 25.00
CA VAL A 14 -8.66 5.85 24.11
C VAL A 14 -8.90 7.14 23.31
N GLY A 15 -8.96 6.99 21.99
CA GLY A 15 -9.17 8.10 21.06
C GLY A 15 -7.90 8.62 20.38
N MET A 16 -6.71 8.13 20.74
CA MET A 16 -5.48 8.42 20.00
C MET A 16 -5.58 7.95 18.54
N LYS A 17 -5.02 8.75 17.63
CA LYS A 17 -5.00 8.48 16.18
C LYS A 17 -3.65 8.87 15.59
N SER A 18 -3.26 8.16 14.55
CA SER A 18 -2.13 8.51 13.68
C SER A 18 -2.55 8.29 12.23
N SER A 19 -1.99 9.09 11.32
CA SER A 19 -2.24 8.98 9.88
C SER A 19 -0.95 9.15 9.13
N THR A 20 -0.80 8.39 8.05
CA THR A 20 0.27 8.56 7.07
C THR A 20 -0.33 8.61 5.67
N THR A 21 0.42 9.14 4.72
CA THR A 21 0.04 9.21 3.31
C THR A 21 1.25 8.88 2.45
N SER A 22 1.04 8.04 1.46
CA SER A 22 2.06 7.65 0.49
C SER A 22 1.44 7.62 -0.90
N VAL A 23 2.20 8.03 -1.90
CA VAL A 23 1.82 7.87 -3.31
C VAL A 23 2.21 6.46 -3.75
N ILE A 24 1.23 5.68 -4.20
CA ILE A 24 1.48 4.37 -4.79
C ILE A 24 1.85 4.54 -6.25
N THR A 25 2.98 3.97 -6.66
CA THR A 25 3.47 4.04 -8.04
C THR A 25 3.41 2.68 -8.71
N ALA A 26 3.41 2.64 -10.04
CA ALA A 26 3.44 1.39 -10.80
C ALA A 26 4.63 0.49 -10.41
N ASN A 27 5.81 1.09 -10.18
CA ASN A 27 6.99 0.34 -9.74
C ASN A 27 6.78 -0.35 -8.38
N MET A 28 6.02 0.25 -7.47
CA MET A 28 5.71 -0.41 -6.19
C MET A 28 4.82 -1.64 -6.37
N ILE A 29 3.89 -1.59 -7.33
CA ILE A 29 3.03 -2.73 -7.69
C ILE A 29 3.89 -3.83 -8.32
N ASP A 30 4.79 -3.48 -9.23
CA ASP A 30 5.68 -4.43 -9.90
C ASP A 30 6.62 -5.12 -8.88
N VAL A 31 7.23 -4.34 -7.97
CA VAL A 31 8.08 -4.88 -6.88
C VAL A 31 7.27 -5.76 -5.92
N PHE A 32 6.02 -5.38 -5.61
CA PHE A 32 5.16 -6.20 -4.75
C PHE A 32 4.88 -7.57 -5.38
N ALA A 33 4.54 -7.60 -6.67
CA ALA A 33 4.31 -8.85 -7.41
C ALA A 33 5.58 -9.72 -7.46
N GLU A 34 6.76 -9.13 -7.66
CA GLU A 34 8.04 -9.84 -7.66
C GLU A 34 8.36 -10.48 -6.30
N ILE A 35 8.18 -9.74 -5.20
CA ILE A 35 8.51 -10.21 -3.85
C ILE A 35 7.50 -11.25 -3.36
N THR A 36 6.22 -11.04 -3.62
CA THR A 36 5.15 -11.90 -3.09
C THR A 36 4.81 -13.08 -3.99
N GLY A 37 5.13 -13.00 -5.28
CA GLY A 37 4.70 -13.94 -6.31
C GLY A 37 3.25 -13.71 -6.77
N ASP A 38 2.55 -12.69 -6.26
CA ASP A 38 1.19 -12.35 -6.70
C ASP A 38 1.21 -11.68 -8.08
N ASN A 39 1.16 -12.52 -9.11
CA ASN A 39 1.08 -12.12 -10.50
C ASN A 39 -0.36 -12.13 -11.03
N ASN A 40 -1.36 -11.84 -10.18
CA ASN A 40 -2.73 -11.72 -10.65
C ASN A 40 -2.81 -10.72 -11.83
N PRO A 41 -3.38 -11.10 -12.99
CA PRO A 41 -3.41 -10.26 -14.19
C PRO A 41 -4.01 -8.87 -13.96
N ILE A 42 -4.84 -8.69 -12.94
CA ILE A 42 -5.35 -7.38 -12.56
C ILE A 42 -4.24 -6.37 -12.19
N HIS A 43 -3.12 -6.83 -11.63
CA HIS A 43 -2.01 -5.97 -11.18
C HIS A 43 -0.94 -5.77 -12.26
N VAL A 44 -0.75 -6.77 -13.13
CA VAL A 44 0.41 -6.85 -14.02
C VAL A 44 0.06 -6.73 -15.51
N ASN A 45 -1.21 -6.86 -15.89
CA ASN A 45 -1.65 -6.84 -17.28
C ASN A 45 -2.67 -5.71 -17.52
N ALA A 46 -2.25 -4.69 -18.27
CA ALA A 46 -3.06 -3.52 -18.56
C ALA A 46 -4.32 -3.84 -19.40
N GLU A 47 -4.19 -4.65 -20.45
CA GLU A 47 -5.34 -5.11 -21.26
C GLU A 47 -6.38 -5.84 -20.42
N PHE A 48 -5.93 -6.77 -19.56
CA PHE A 48 -6.82 -7.51 -18.68
C PHE A 48 -7.52 -6.57 -17.70
N ALA A 49 -6.77 -5.71 -17.01
CA ALA A 49 -7.33 -4.77 -16.05
C ALA A 49 -8.36 -3.80 -16.68
N ALA A 50 -8.10 -3.33 -17.91
CA ALA A 50 -9.02 -2.49 -18.68
C ALA A 50 -10.36 -3.18 -18.98
N SER A 51 -10.39 -4.51 -19.08
CA SER A 51 -11.63 -5.28 -19.26
C SER A 51 -12.44 -5.47 -17.98
N THR A 52 -11.86 -5.16 -16.81
CA THR A 52 -12.51 -5.32 -15.51
C THR A 52 -13.18 -4.02 -15.07
N GLN A 53 -14.02 -4.08 -14.02
CA GLN A 53 -14.60 -2.90 -13.38
C GLN A 53 -13.55 -1.90 -12.85
N PHE A 54 -12.29 -2.32 -12.69
CA PHE A 54 -11.22 -1.48 -12.18
C PHE A 54 -10.61 -0.59 -13.28
N GLY A 55 -10.72 -0.98 -14.56
CA GLY A 55 -10.39 -0.15 -15.73
C GLY A 55 -8.91 0.12 -16.01
N GLN A 56 -8.03 -0.08 -15.02
CA GLN A 56 -6.57 0.04 -15.16
C GLN A 56 -5.86 -0.81 -14.11
N ARG A 57 -4.59 -1.12 -14.37
CA ARG A 57 -3.71 -1.76 -13.40
C ARG A 57 -3.07 -0.74 -12.46
#